data_AF-A0AAD6UMY8-F1
#
_entry.id   AF-A0AAD6UMY8-F1
#
_cell.length_a   1.000
_cell.length_b   1.000
_cell.length_c   1.000
_cell.angle_alpha   90.00
_cell.angle_beta   90.00
_cell.angle_gamma   90.00
#
_symmetry.space_group_name_H-M   'P 1'
#
loop_
_entity.id
_entity.type
_entity.pdbx_description
1 polymer ?
#
loop_
_entity_poly.entity_id
_entity_poly.type
_entity_poly.pdbx_seq_one_letter_code
_entity_poly.pdbx_strand_id
1 'polypeptide(L)'
;MLFKENKKRLYIAYYTRGTALLLAPKKPSFMAYDTIRYHAFDTVLRSGQVVWQYQEQSVVSRTDKLVAVMLLGKLHPSWTKDLISKWLRTVPVVQYNMLLPVAVPVVQYNMSHHWVWAAIDTLVRVGAL
;
A
#
# COMPACT_ATOMS: atom_id res chain seq x y z
N MET A 1 -21.30 19.77 -19.97
CA MET A 1 -21.43 19.29 -18.58
C MET A 1 -20.03 18.91 -18.10
N LEU A 2 -19.40 19.71 -17.23
CA LEU A 2 -18.05 19.41 -16.72
C LEU A 2 -18.16 18.20 -15.78
N PHE A 3 -17.66 17.03 -16.22
CA PHE A 3 -17.51 15.87 -15.35
C PHE A 3 -16.57 16.25 -14.21
N LYS A 4 -17.13 16.46 -13.02
CA LYS A 4 -16.36 16.78 -11.83
C LYS A 4 -15.61 15.51 -11.42
N GLU A 5 -14.28 15.52 -11.60
CA GLU A 5 -13.43 14.38 -11.28
C GLU A 5 -13.67 13.89 -9.84
N ASN A 6 -13.73 12.56 -9.67
CA ASN A 6 -14.05 11.96 -8.39
C ASN A 6 -12.89 12.16 -7.42
N LYS A 7 -13.09 13.04 -6.43
CA LYS A 7 -12.10 13.37 -5.41
C LYS A 7 -11.44 12.11 -4.85
N LYS A 8 -10.12 12.05 -4.84
CA LYS A 8 -9.36 10.92 -4.32
C LYS A 8 -9.15 11.02 -2.80
N ARG A 9 -9.06 9.86 -2.17
CA ARG A 9 -8.85 9.68 -0.72
C ARG A 9 -7.80 8.61 -0.52
N LEU A 10 -7.01 8.80 0.52
CA LEU A 10 -6.00 7.84 0.93
C LEU A 10 -6.48 7.10 2.17
N TYR A 11 -6.32 5.79 2.17
CA TYR A 11 -6.72 4.90 3.25
C TYR A 11 -5.56 3.99 3.66
N ILE A 12 -5.49 3.62 4.94
CA ILE A 12 -4.85 2.37 5.35
C ILE A 12 -5.86 1.26 5.13
N ALA A 13 -5.45 0.19 4.47
CA ALA A 13 -6.24 -1.01 4.26
C ALA A 13 -5.61 -2.18 4.99
N TYR A 14 -6.43 -2.87 5.78
CA TYR A 14 -6.07 -4.10 6.48
C TYR A 14 -6.65 -5.28 5.72
N TYR A 15 -5.78 -6.11 5.18
CA TYR A 15 -6.15 -7.34 4.48
C TYR A 15 -6.00 -8.54 5.41
N THR A 16 -6.64 -9.66 5.05
CA THR A 16 -6.43 -10.94 5.74
C THR A 16 -4.95 -11.35 5.78
N ARG A 17 -4.17 -10.92 4.78
CA ARG A 17 -2.71 -11.09 4.70
C ARG A 17 -2.04 -9.76 4.38
N GLY A 18 -1.82 -8.94 5.40
CA GLY A 18 -1.00 -7.73 5.29
C GLY A 18 -1.77 -6.41 5.41
N THR A 19 -1.03 -5.32 5.24
CA THR A 19 -1.51 -3.94 5.30
C THR A 19 -1.01 -3.19 4.07
N ALA A 20 -1.83 -2.29 3.54
CA ALA A 20 -1.51 -1.51 2.35
C ALA A 20 -2.01 -0.08 2.48
N LEU A 21 -1.56 0.80 1.58
CA LEU A 21 -2.21 2.07 1.30
C LEU A 21 -3.12 1.94 0.09
N LEU A 22 -4.34 2.48 0.18
CA LEU A 22 -5.28 2.57 -0.93
C LEU A 22 -5.51 4.02 -1.31
N LEU A 23 -5.23 4.33 -2.57
CA LEU A 23 -5.68 5.56 -3.23
C LEU A 23 -6.97 5.26 -3.97
N ALA A 24 -8.10 5.61 -3.36
CA ALA A 24 -9.42 5.31 -3.89
C ALA A 24 -10.22 6.59 -4.19
N PRO A 25 -11.12 6.57 -5.17
CA PRO A 25 -12.10 7.65 -5.32
C PRO A 25 -13.05 7.74 -4.12
N LYS A 26 -13.60 8.92 -3.85
CA LYS A 26 -14.58 9.17 -2.77
C LYS A 26 -15.81 8.26 -2.91
N LYS A 27 -16.22 7.99 -4.14
CA LYS A 27 -17.32 7.10 -4.49
C LYS A 27 -16.80 6.03 -5.46
N PRO A 28 -16.23 4.92 -4.97
CA PRO A 28 -15.72 3.87 -5.84
C PRO A 28 -16.85 3.11 -6.51
N SER A 29 -16.63 2.73 -7.77
CA SER A 29 -17.48 1.76 -8.45
C SER A 29 -17.04 0.35 -8.07
N PHE A 30 -17.99 -0.58 -7.97
CA PHE A 30 -17.72 -1.97 -7.57
C PHE A 30 -16.88 -2.74 -8.61
N MET A 31 -16.99 -2.38 -9.88
CA MET A 31 -16.34 -3.08 -10.99
C MET A 31 -15.16 -2.30 -11.59
N ALA A 32 -14.92 -1.07 -11.12
CA ALA A 32 -13.86 -0.23 -11.67
C ALA A 32 -12.52 -0.51 -10.99
N TYR A 33 -11.46 -0.56 -11.81
CA TYR A 33 -10.06 -0.60 -11.37
C TYR A 33 -9.53 0.82 -11.13
N ASP A 34 -10.29 1.62 -10.39
CA ASP A 34 -10.04 3.05 -10.16
C ASP A 34 -9.35 3.34 -8.81
N THR A 35 -9.09 2.28 -8.04
CA THR A 35 -8.33 2.28 -6.80
C THR A 35 -6.92 1.75 -7.05
N ILE A 36 -5.92 2.43 -6.49
CA ILE A 36 -4.53 1.99 -6.53
C ILE A 36 -4.15 1.46 -5.15
N ARG A 37 -3.63 0.24 -5.12
CA ARG A 37 -3.04 -0.36 -3.92
C ARG A 37 -1.53 -0.22 -3.98
N TYR A 38 -0.97 0.30 -2.91
CA TYR A 38 0.46 0.33 -2.65
C TYR A 38 0.76 -0.53 -1.45
N HIS A 39 1.62 -1.54 -1.61
CA HIS A 39 2.02 -2.40 -0.50
C HIS A 39 3.46 -2.85 -0.63
N ALA A 40 4.01 -3.35 0.47
CA ALA A 40 5.12 -4.29 0.41
C ALA A 40 4.56 -5.71 0.56
N PHE A 41 5.04 -6.64 -0.28
CA PHE A 41 4.63 -8.04 -0.28
C PHE A 41 5.86 -8.94 -0.29
N ASP A 42 5.73 -10.14 0.28
CA ASP A 42 6.79 -11.13 0.27
C ASP A 42 6.72 -12.03 -0.98
N THR A 43 7.90 -12.44 -1.45
CA THR A 43 8.08 -13.40 -2.54
C THR A 43 9.18 -14.37 -2.14
N VAL A 44 8.98 -15.65 -2.43
CA VAL A 44 9.99 -16.68 -2.19
C VAL A 44 10.84 -16.84 -3.46
N LEU A 45 12.14 -16.60 -3.35
CA LEU A 45 13.10 -16.82 -4.42
C LEU A 45 13.31 -18.33 -4.66
N ARG A 46 13.89 -18.70 -5.81
CA ARG A 46 14.26 -20.11 -6.10
C ARG A 46 15.19 -20.71 -5.05
N SER A 47 15.98 -19.88 -4.35
CA SER A 47 16.85 -20.28 -3.25
C SER A 47 16.09 -20.62 -1.96
N GLY A 48 14.78 -20.43 -1.89
CA GLY A 48 13.98 -20.55 -0.67
C GLY A 48 14.01 -19.29 0.22
N GLN A 49 14.80 -18.27 -0.15
CA GLN A 49 14.85 -17.01 0.57
C GLN A 49 13.57 -16.19 0.34
N VAL A 50 12.98 -15.70 1.43
CA VAL A 50 11.89 -14.73 1.39
C VAL A 50 12.47 -13.33 1.19
N VAL A 51 11.98 -12.61 0.17
CA VAL A 51 12.31 -11.21 -0.09
C VAL A 51 11.06 -10.37 -0.14
N TRP A 52 11.13 -9.15 0.36
CA TRP A 52 10.02 -8.20 0.34
C TRP A 52 10.18 -7.22 -0.81
N GLN A 53 9.10 -6.94 -1.52
CA GLN A 53 9.10 -6.07 -2.69
C GLN A 53 7.96 -5.06 -2.59
N TYR A 54 8.20 -3.87 -3.11
CA TYR A 54 7.15 -2.86 -3.28
C TYR A 54 6.31 -3.19 -4.51
N GLN A 55 5.00 -3.02 -4.41
CA GLN A 55 4.09 -3.11 -5.54
C GLN A 55 3.10 -1.95 -5.54
N GLU A 56 2.87 -1.44 -6.75
CA GLU A 56 1.76 -0.57 -7.09
C GLU A 56 0.83 -1.34 -8.04
N GLN A 57 -0.46 -1.42 -7.73
CA GLN A 57 -1.42 -2.16 -8.54
C GLN A 57 -2.77 -1.46 -8.61
N SER A 58 -3.34 -1.33 -9.81
CA SER A 58 -4.76 -0.99 -9.95
C SER A 58 -5.63 -2.17 -9.53
N VAL A 59 -6.56 -1.95 -8.60
CA VAL A 59 -7.41 -2.98 -8.02
C VAL A 59 -8.88 -2.54 -8.03
N VAL A 60 -9.78 -3.51 -8.00
CA VAL A 60 -11.19 -3.25 -7.69
C VAL A 60 -11.32 -2.80 -6.24
N SER A 61 -12.20 -1.83 -6.01
CA SER A 61 -12.39 -1.23 -4.69
C SER A 61 -13.05 -2.18 -3.67
N ARG A 62 -13.72 -3.25 -4.14
CA ARG A 62 -14.37 -4.26 -3.30
C ARG A 62 -13.67 -5.60 -3.47
N THR A 63 -13.25 -6.21 -2.36
CA THR A 63 -12.70 -7.57 -2.29
C THR A 63 -13.08 -8.20 -0.96
N ASP A 64 -13.28 -9.51 -0.99
CA ASP A 64 -13.44 -10.40 0.16
C ASP A 64 -12.21 -10.46 1.09
N LYS A 65 -11.03 -10.07 0.60
CA LYS A 65 -9.78 -10.10 1.38
C LYS A 65 -9.60 -8.86 2.27
N LEU A 66 -10.39 -7.82 2.08
CA LEU A 66 -10.29 -6.56 2.83
C LEU A 66 -11.10 -6.68 4.12
N VAL A 67 -10.41 -6.60 5.25
CA VAL A 67 -11.00 -6.76 6.59
C VAL A 67 -11.47 -5.41 7.13
N ALA A 68 -10.64 -4.37 6.97
CA ALA A 68 -10.96 -3.03 7.45
C ALA A 68 -10.24 -1.96 6.62
N VAL A 69 -10.77 -0.74 6.67
CA VAL A 69 -10.12 0.46 6.12
C VAL A 69 -10.19 1.61 7.10
N MET A 70 -9.13 2.41 7.15
CA MET A 70 -9.07 3.65 7.92
C MET A 70 -8.76 4.81 6.97
N LEU A 71 -9.58 5.85 6.99
CA LEU A 71 -9.34 7.05 6.18
C LEU A 71 -8.14 7.82 6.78
N LEU A 72 -7.08 8.00 6.00
CA LEU A 72 -5.96 8.86 6.36
C LEU A 72 -6.26 10.31 6.02
N GLY A 73 -6.74 10.56 4.80
CA GLY A 73 -6.88 11.93 4.33
C GLY A 73 -7.61 12.07 3.01
N LYS A 74 -8.07 13.30 2.78
CA LYS A 74 -8.56 13.75 1.46
C LYS A 74 -7.34 14.31 0.74
N LEU A 75 -7.06 13.85 -0.48
CA LEU A 75 -5.94 14.40 -1.22
C LEU A 75 -6.32 15.76 -1.81
N HIS A 76 -5.36 16.68 -1.78
CA HIS A 76 -5.47 17.96 -2.47
C HIS A 76 -5.58 17.71 -3.99
N PRO A 77 -6.37 18.50 -4.74
CA PRO A 77 -6.52 18.31 -6.19
C PRO A 77 -5.20 18.36 -6.99
N SER A 78 -4.16 19.02 -6.46
CA SER A 78 -2.83 19.06 -7.10
C SER A 78 -2.01 17.79 -6.88
N TRP A 79 -2.44 16.86 -6.02
CA TRP A 79 -1.74 15.61 -5.76
C TRP A 79 -2.31 14.51 -6.65
N THR A 80 -1.70 14.38 -7.82
CA THR A 80 -2.05 13.34 -8.79
C THR A 80 -1.63 11.96 -8.29
N LYS A 81 -2.23 10.91 -8.87
CA LYS A 81 -1.79 9.53 -8.65
C LYS A 81 -0.27 9.41 -8.86
N ASP A 82 0.24 9.91 -9.99
CA ASP A 82 1.65 9.74 -10.35
C ASP A 82 2.58 10.42 -9.36
N LEU A 83 2.18 11.56 -8.80
CA LEU A 83 2.96 12.25 -7.77
C LEU A 83 3.01 11.43 -6.47
N ILE A 84 1.87 10.88 -6.04
CA ILE A 84 1.79 9.98 -4.88
C ILE A 84 2.65 8.72 -5.12
N SER A 85 2.51 8.08 -6.29
CA SER A 85 3.31 6.91 -6.67
C SER A 85 4.80 7.22 -6.67
N LYS A 86 5.20 8.41 -7.14
CA LYS A 86 6.60 8.86 -7.12
C LYS A 86 7.15 8.92 -5.70
N TRP A 87 6.43 9.49 -4.75
CA TRP A 87 6.85 9.54 -3.34
C TRP A 87 6.86 8.16 -2.68
N LEU A 88 5.85 7.33 -2.95
CA LEU A 88 5.77 5.99 -2.35
C LEU A 88 6.87 5.04 -2.85
N ARG A 89 7.37 5.23 -4.08
CA ARG A 89 8.51 4.48 -4.61
C ARG A 89 9.84 4.79 -3.92
N THR A 90 9.97 5.93 -3.24
CA THR A 90 11.19 6.26 -2.49
C THR A 90 11.22 5.61 -1.11
N VAL A 91 10.11 5.02 -0.66
CA VAL A 91 9.99 4.37 0.64
C VAL A 91 10.77 3.05 0.60
N PRO A 92 11.80 2.87 1.45
CA PRO A 92 12.61 1.66 1.43
C PRO A 92 11.79 0.44 1.88
N VAL A 93 11.94 -0.67 1.16
CA VAL A 93 11.41 -1.98 1.59
C VAL A 93 12.52 -2.72 2.31
N VAL A 94 12.46 -2.70 3.64
CA VAL A 94 13.46 -3.34 4.50
C VAL A 94 13.44 -4.85 4.28
N GLN A 95 14.62 -5.43 4.04
CA GLN A 95 14.81 -6.87 3.97
C GLN A 95 15.27 -7.37 5.34
N TYR A 96 14.53 -8.30 5.95
CA TYR A 96 15.06 -9.06 7.07
C TYR A 96 15.82 -10.27 6.52
N ASN A 97 17.14 -10.19 6.52
CA ASN A 97 17.99 -11.36 6.31
C ASN A 97 17.81 -12.29 7.51
N MET A 98 17.06 -13.37 7.33
CA MET A 98 17.07 -14.49 8.27
C MET A 98 18.38 -15.27 8.11
N LEU A 99 19.48 -14.71 8.65
CA LEU A 99 20.71 -15.45 8.93
C LEU A 99 20.63 -16.13 10.31
N LEU A 100 19.45 -16.59 10.72
CA LEU A 100 19.31 -17.37 11.95
C LEU A 100 19.47 -18.87 11.59
N PRO A 101 20.48 -19.56 12.14
CA PRO A 101 20.80 -20.94 11.78
C PRO A 101 19.86 -21.98 12.44
N VAL A 102 18.63 -21.60 12.77
CA VAL A 102 17.66 -22.49 13.41
C VAL A 102 16.31 -22.25 12.76
N ALA A 103 15.60 -23.35 12.48
CA ALA A 103 14.20 -23.39 12.07
C ALA A 103 13.28 -22.83 13.18
N VAL A 104 13.46 -21.55 13.49
CA VAL A 104 12.45 -20.78 14.20
C VAL A 104 11.33 -20.64 13.18
N PRO A 105 10.08 -21.07 13.49
CA PRO A 105 8.96 -20.78 12.63
C PRO A 105 9.00 -19.28 12.42
N VAL A 106 9.27 -18.88 11.19
CA VAL A 106 9.35 -17.48 10.81
C VAL A 106 7.99 -16.93 11.17
N VAL A 107 7.88 -16.28 12.32
CA VAL A 107 6.85 -15.27 12.50
C VAL A 107 7.16 -14.32 11.37
N GLN A 108 6.44 -14.48 10.26
CA GLN A 108 6.50 -13.58 9.12
C GLN A 108 6.16 -12.23 9.71
N TYR A 109 7.18 -11.50 10.16
CA TYR A 109 7.04 -10.13 10.59
C TYR A 109 6.36 -9.45 9.42
N ASN A 110 5.14 -8.97 9.66
CA ASN A 110 4.30 -8.44 8.60
C ASN A 110 4.90 -7.11 8.13
N MET A 111 5.92 -7.17 7.27
CA MET A 111 6.69 -6.02 6.81
C MET A 111 5.85 -5.05 6.00
N SER A 112 4.72 -5.50 5.48
CA SER A 112 3.74 -4.62 4.84
C SER A 112 3.26 -3.51 5.78
N HIS A 113 3.09 -3.79 7.08
CA HIS A 113 2.72 -2.79 8.09
C HIS A 113 3.84 -1.78 8.35
N HIS A 114 5.08 -2.24 8.48
CA HIS A 114 6.24 -1.35 8.65
C HIS A 114 6.44 -0.44 7.44
N TRP A 115 6.28 -0.98 6.22
CA TRP A 115 6.33 -0.19 5.01
C TRP A 115 5.22 0.86 4.95
N VAL A 116 3.99 0.51 5.37
CA VAL A 116 2.86 1.47 5.43
C VAL A 116 3.17 2.65 6.36
N TRP A 117 3.78 2.41 7.53
CA TRP A 117 4.18 3.52 8.41
C TRP A 117 5.26 4.41 7.80
N ALA A 118 6.29 3.81 7.22
CA ALA A 118 7.34 4.57 6.53
C ALA A 118 6.78 5.37 5.33
N ALA A 119 5.77 4.83 4.65
CA ALA A 119 5.05 5.50 3.58
C ALA A 119 4.22 6.69 4.10
N ILE A 120 3.52 6.53 5.22
CA ILE A 120 2.78 7.62 5.86
C ILE A 120 3.75 8.75 6.27
N ASP A 121 4.85 8.42 6.93
CA ASP A 121 5.88 9.39 7.31
C ASP A 121 6.43 10.14 6.09
N THR A 122 6.65 9.43 4.99
CA THR A 122 7.11 10.03 3.73
C THR A 122 6.08 11.01 3.19
N LEU A 123 4.80 10.64 3.19
CA LEU A 123 3.71 11.51 2.74
C LEU A 123 3.53 12.74 3.63
N VAL A 124 3.65 12.60 4.96
CA VAL A 124 3.61 13.74 5.90
C VAL A 124 4.78 14.70 5.64
N ARG A 125 6.00 14.17 5.44
CA ARG A 125 7.19 15.00 5.20
C ARG A 125 7.10 15.83 3.92
N VAL A 126 6.45 15.31 2.88
CA VAL A 126 6.22 16.04 1.62
C VAL A 126 4.94 16.88 1.65
N GLY A 127 4.25 16.94 2.80
CA GLY A 127 3.04 17.71 3.00
C GLY A 127 1.80 17.16 2.27
N ALA A 128 1.80 15.86 1.93
CA ALA A 128 0.71 15.16 1.23
C ALA A 128 -0.33 14.50 2.17
N LEU A 129 -0.09 14.57 3.48
CA LEU A 129 -0.98 14.18 4.58
C LEU A 129 -0.78 15.18 5.72
#